data_AF-A0A661Z1S5-F1
#
_entry.id   AF-A0A661Z1S5-F1
#
_cell.length_a   1.000
_cell.length_b   1.000
_cell.length_c   1.000
_cell.angle_alpha   90.00
_cell.angle_beta   90.00
_cell.angle_gamma   90.00
#
_symmetry.space_group_name_H-M   'P 1'
#
loop_
_entity.id
_entity.type
_entity.pdbx_description
1 polymer ?
#
loop_
_entity_poly.entity_id
_entity_poly.type
_entity_poly.pdbx_seq_one_letter_code
_entity_poly.pdbx_strand_id
1 'polypeptide(L)'
;MESAFSNEIVVYIIVGTLVMFSLVMSIVLIVFLAQRKVAKQNQEMQERESKYQKDIFKSVLTTQEDERKRIAKDLHDEIGTSLYAANNLGHKLVDANKDDREKLANEIITTIDSIIKETRKVINDLSPSTLKKFGLFMQLNELSTQLDSIANVKLVINSNIKDYRLSDELELSLYRIIKEFL
;
A
#
# COMPACT_ATOMS: atom_id res chain seq x y z
N MET A 1 -29.88 82.39 -28.47
CA MET A 1 -30.26 81.06 -28.97
C MET A 1 -29.05 80.11 -28.98
N GLU A 2 -27.85 80.56 -29.37
CA GLU A 2 -26.59 79.78 -29.28
C GLU A 2 -26.17 79.33 -27.87
N SER A 3 -26.39 80.15 -26.84
CA SER A 3 -25.99 79.80 -25.45
C SER A 3 -26.79 78.64 -24.85
N ALA A 4 -28.06 78.47 -25.26
CA ALA A 4 -28.90 77.37 -24.79
C ALA A 4 -28.45 76.02 -25.38
N PHE A 5 -28.05 76.00 -26.65
CA PHE A 5 -27.58 74.80 -27.34
C PHE A 5 -26.23 74.28 -26.79
N SER A 6 -25.33 75.21 -26.43
CA SER A 6 -24.05 74.86 -25.78
C SER A 6 -24.26 74.17 -24.42
N ASN A 7 -25.21 74.65 -23.61
CA ASN A 7 -25.49 74.07 -22.30
C ASN A 7 -26.07 72.65 -22.38
N GLU A 8 -26.93 72.36 -23.37
CA GLU A 8 -27.46 70.99 -23.56
C GLU A 8 -26.35 70.00 -23.92
N ILE A 9 -25.42 70.39 -24.80
CA ILE A 9 -24.27 69.54 -25.18
C ILE A 9 -23.40 69.22 -23.96
N VAL A 10 -23.10 70.22 -23.13
CA VAL A 10 -22.30 70.02 -21.90
C VAL A 10 -22.99 69.06 -20.95
N VAL A 11 -24.31 69.17 -20.78
CA VAL A 11 -25.09 68.24 -19.94
C VAL A 11 -25.00 66.81 -20.47
N TYR A 12 -25.14 66.59 -21.78
CA TYR A 12 -25.02 65.24 -22.36
C TYR A 12 -23.64 64.62 -22.14
N ILE A 13 -22.56 65.40 -22.24
CA ILE A 13 -21.18 64.92 -21.99
C ILE A 13 -21.00 64.52 -20.51
N ILE A 14 -21.50 65.34 -19.58
CA ILE A 14 -21.40 65.03 -18.14
C ILE A 14 -22.18 63.77 -17.80
N VAL A 15 -23.40 63.62 -18.33
CA VAL A 15 -24.22 62.42 -18.10
C VAL A 15 -23.53 61.19 -18.69
N GLY A 16 -23.02 61.27 -19.92
CA GLY A 16 -22.31 60.17 -20.58
C GLY A 16 -21.07 59.71 -19.81
N THR A 17 -20.26 60.65 -19.32
CA THR A 17 -19.06 60.32 -18.53
C THR A 17 -19.40 59.69 -17.18
N LEU A 18 -20.44 60.17 -16.49
CA LEU A 18 -20.93 59.56 -15.25
C LEU A 18 -21.43 58.14 -15.46
N VAL A 19 -22.18 57.89 -16.54
CA VAL A 19 -22.65 56.54 -16.89
C VAL A 19 -21.47 55.61 -17.18
N MET A 20 -20.48 56.07 -17.96
CA MET A 20 -19.28 55.27 -18.24
C MET A 20 -18.48 54.96 -16.96
N PHE A 21 -18.31 55.92 -16.06
CA PHE A 21 -17.68 55.67 -14.76
C PHE A 21 -18.46 54.68 -13.90
N SER A 22 -19.80 54.79 -13.86
CA SER A 22 -20.67 53.86 -13.14
C SER A 22 -20.55 52.43 -13.67
N LEU A 23 -20.49 52.25 -14.99
CA LEU A 23 -20.31 50.94 -15.63
C LEU A 23 -18.93 50.34 -15.29
N VAL A 24 -17.86 51.12 -15.41
CA VAL A 24 -16.50 50.66 -15.06
C VAL A 24 -16.43 50.27 -13.59
N MET A 25 -17.00 51.09 -12.69
CA MET A 25 -17.03 50.81 -11.25
C MET A 25 -17.81 49.52 -10.95
N SER A 26 -18.94 49.30 -11.64
CA SER A 26 -19.73 48.08 -11.50
C SER A 26 -18.97 46.84 -11.96
N ILE A 27 -18.26 46.92 -13.09
CA ILE A 27 -17.42 45.82 -13.60
C ILE A 27 -16.30 45.49 -12.61
N VAL A 28 -15.59 46.50 -12.09
CA VAL A 28 -14.51 46.32 -11.10
C VAL A 28 -15.05 45.64 -9.83
N LEU A 29 -16.21 46.08 -9.33
CA LEU A 29 -16.85 45.46 -8.17
C LEU A 29 -17.22 43.99 -8.42
N ILE A 30 -17.81 43.67 -9.57
CA ILE A 30 -18.17 42.29 -9.93
C ILE A 30 -16.91 41.40 -9.99
N VAL A 31 -15.85 41.86 -10.66
CA VAL A 31 -14.58 41.14 -10.75
C VAL A 31 -13.98 40.92 -9.36
N PHE A 32 -13.98 41.95 -8.51
CA PHE A 32 -13.46 41.85 -7.14
C PHE A 32 -14.22 40.84 -6.28
N LEU A 33 -15.56 40.84 -6.36
CA LEU A 33 -16.39 39.86 -5.66
C LEU A 33 -16.18 38.44 -6.19
N ALA A 34 -16.07 38.28 -7.52
CA ALA A 34 -15.79 36.99 -8.15
C ALA A 34 -14.43 36.44 -7.71
N GLN A 35 -13.38 37.26 -7.69
CA GLN A 35 -12.05 36.87 -7.22
C GLN A 35 -12.07 36.40 -5.76
N ARG A 36 -12.77 37.14 -4.88
CA ARG A 36 -12.93 36.74 -3.47
C ARG A 36 -13.65 35.41 -3.32
N LYS A 37 -14.70 35.17 -4.12
CA LYS A 37 -15.45 33.92 -4.11
C LYS A 37 -14.57 32.75 -4.56
N VAL A 38 -13.84 32.92 -5.67
CA VAL A 38 -12.92 31.90 -6.19
C VAL A 38 -11.81 31.60 -5.18
N ALA A 39 -11.21 32.62 -4.56
CA ALA A 39 -10.18 32.42 -3.54
C ALA A 39 -10.69 31.59 -2.35
N LYS A 40 -11.90 31.89 -1.86
CA LYS A 40 -12.53 31.12 -0.77
C LYS A 40 -12.82 29.67 -1.18
N GLN A 41 -13.35 29.46 -2.38
CA GLN A 41 -13.61 28.11 -2.91
C GLN A 41 -12.32 27.29 -3.06
N ASN A 42 -11.24 27.93 -3.54
CA ASN A 42 -9.94 27.27 -3.65
C ASN A 42 -9.38 26.88 -2.28
N GLN A 43 -9.52 27.73 -1.26
CA GLN A 43 -9.12 27.39 0.11
C GLN A 43 -9.94 26.22 0.67
N GLU A 44 -11.26 26.26 0.55
CA GLU A 44 -12.13 25.16 0.98
C GLU A 44 -11.80 23.84 0.27
N MET A 45 -11.47 23.91 -1.03
CA MET A 45 -11.05 22.74 -1.80
C MET A 45 -9.71 22.18 -1.30
N GLN A 46 -8.70 23.03 -1.10
CA GLN A 46 -7.40 22.63 -0.55
C GLN A 46 -7.53 22.01 0.86
N GLU A 47 -8.39 22.57 1.71
CA GLU A 47 -8.66 22.01 3.04
C GLU A 47 -9.31 20.63 2.97
N ARG A 48 -10.28 20.44 2.07
CA ARG A 48 -10.90 19.13 1.84
C ARG A 48 -9.90 18.11 1.31
N GLU A 49 -9.07 18.49 0.35
CA GLU A 49 -8.02 17.62 -0.19
C GLU A 49 -7.01 17.25 0.89
N SER A 50 -6.53 18.23 1.67
CA SER A 50 -5.61 17.98 2.78
C SER A 50 -6.21 17.05 3.83
N LYS A 51 -7.48 17.25 4.19
CA LYS A 51 -8.19 16.38 5.13
C LYS A 51 -8.33 14.95 4.58
N TYR A 52 -8.73 14.82 3.32
CA TYR A 52 -8.87 13.53 2.65
C TYR A 52 -7.53 12.78 2.60
N GLN A 53 -6.43 13.46 2.25
CA GLN A 53 -5.09 12.88 2.27
C GLN A 53 -4.68 12.41 3.67
N LYS A 54 -4.96 13.21 4.72
CA LYS A 54 -4.70 12.82 6.10
C LYS A 54 -5.52 11.60 6.53
N ASP A 55 -6.79 11.54 6.13
CA ASP A 55 -7.68 10.42 6.46
C ASP A 55 -7.19 9.13 5.77
N ILE A 56 -6.79 9.19 4.49
CA ILE A 56 -6.17 8.05 3.80
C ILE A 56 -4.89 7.63 4.52
N PHE A 57 -3.98 8.57 4.78
CA PHE A 57 -2.71 8.27 5.44
C PHE A 57 -2.92 7.60 6.79
N LYS A 58 -3.87 8.11 7.59
CA LYS A 58 -4.25 7.51 8.87
C LYS A 58 -4.81 6.11 8.69
N SER A 59 -5.71 5.91 7.73
CA SER A 59 -6.28 4.58 7.44
C SER A 59 -5.21 3.58 7.05
N VAL A 60 -4.26 3.97 6.18
CA VAL A 60 -3.12 3.13 5.78
C VAL A 60 -2.25 2.80 6.98
N LEU A 61 -1.92 3.78 7.81
CA LEU A 61 -1.08 3.58 8.99
C LEU A 61 -1.76 2.64 10.00
N THR A 62 -3.04 2.85 10.30
CA THR A 62 -3.81 1.96 11.19
C THR A 62 -3.87 0.55 10.64
N THR A 63 -4.16 0.38 9.35
CA THR A 63 -4.17 -0.94 8.69
C THR A 63 -2.80 -1.61 8.79
N GLN A 64 -1.72 -0.86 8.59
CA GLN A 64 -0.35 -1.38 8.70
C GLN A 64 0.00 -1.79 10.13
N GLU A 65 -0.40 -1.01 11.14
CA GLU A 65 -0.18 -1.35 12.55
C GLU A 65 -0.97 -2.58 12.99
N ASP A 66 -2.23 -2.69 12.58
CA ASP A 66 -3.09 -3.84 12.89
C ASP A 66 -2.56 -5.11 12.21
N GLU A 67 -2.13 -5.00 10.95
CA GLU A 67 -1.49 -6.10 10.25
C GLU A 67 -0.20 -6.52 10.95
N ARG A 68 0.66 -5.56 11.35
CA ARG A 68 1.89 -5.86 12.11
C ARG A 68 1.59 -6.57 13.44
N LYS A 69 0.52 -6.20 14.14
CA LYS A 69 0.08 -6.88 15.38
C LYS A 69 -0.42 -8.29 15.09
N ARG A 70 -1.23 -8.48 14.04
CA ARG A 70 -1.70 -9.79 13.60
C ARG A 70 -0.52 -10.72 13.30
N ILE A 71 0.43 -10.25 12.50
CA ILE A 71 1.65 -10.97 12.15
C ILE A 71 2.44 -11.37 13.40
N ALA A 72 2.67 -10.43 14.32
CA ALA A 72 3.40 -10.71 15.55
C ALA A 72 2.71 -11.79 16.40
N LYS A 73 1.37 -11.78 16.42
CA LYS A 73 0.58 -12.81 17.08
C LYS A 73 0.71 -14.17 16.38
N ASP A 74 0.51 -14.22 15.06
CA ASP A 74 0.61 -15.46 14.27
C ASP A 74 2.01 -16.08 14.43
N LEU A 75 3.07 -15.27 14.39
CA LEU A 75 4.44 -15.71 14.68
C LEU A 75 4.61 -16.23 16.11
N HIS A 76 4.06 -15.54 17.11
CA HIS A 76 4.19 -15.97 18.50
C HIS A 76 3.47 -17.31 18.75
N ASP A 77 2.26 -17.45 18.22
CA ASP A 77 1.41 -18.62 18.45
C ASP A 77 1.92 -19.84 17.65
N GLU A 78 2.25 -19.69 16.36
CA GLU A 78 2.71 -20.82 15.51
C GLU A 78 4.17 -21.20 15.79
N ILE A 79 5.10 -20.23 15.71
CA ILE A 79 6.53 -20.53 15.81
C ILE A 79 6.96 -20.66 17.27
N GLY A 80 6.42 -19.82 18.17
CA GLY A 80 6.77 -19.85 19.59
C GLY A 80 6.35 -21.15 20.28
N THR A 81 5.14 -21.64 20.02
CA THR A 81 4.65 -22.91 20.59
C THR A 81 5.48 -24.09 20.09
N SER A 82 5.77 -24.14 18.78
CA SER A 82 6.55 -25.21 18.17
C SER A 82 8.02 -25.23 18.65
N LEU A 83 8.64 -24.05 18.83
CA LEU A 83 9.97 -23.93 19.44
C LEU A 83 9.99 -24.43 20.89
N TYR A 84 8.95 -24.13 21.67
CA TYR A 84 8.84 -24.63 23.04
C TYR A 84 8.71 -26.16 23.07
N ALA A 85 7.96 -26.75 22.13
CA ALA A 85 7.86 -28.19 21.97
C ALA A 85 9.22 -28.82 21.61
N ALA A 86 9.96 -28.25 20.65
CA ALA A 86 11.30 -28.69 20.29
C ALA A 86 12.28 -28.61 21.48
N ASN A 87 12.22 -27.53 22.27
CA ASN A 87 13.04 -27.37 23.46
C ASN A 87 12.73 -28.43 24.54
N ASN A 88 11.45 -28.73 24.75
CA ASN A 88 11.03 -29.80 25.68
C ASN A 88 11.48 -31.19 25.21
N LEU A 89 11.42 -31.48 23.91
CA LEU A 89 11.96 -32.73 23.36
C LEU A 89 13.48 -32.79 23.57
N GLY A 90 14.19 -31.68 23.40
CA GLY A 90 15.62 -31.55 23.71
C GLY A 90 15.95 -31.85 25.17
N HIS A 91 15.17 -31.33 26.13
CA HIS A 91 15.33 -31.65 27.55
C HIS A 91 15.10 -33.15 27.82
N LYS A 92 14.05 -33.75 27.24
CA LYS A 92 13.80 -35.20 27.36
C LYS A 92 14.93 -36.04 26.79
N LEU A 93 15.60 -35.57 25.73
CA LEU A 93 16.73 -36.27 25.11
C LEU A 93 17.94 -36.36 26.06
N VAL A 94 18.16 -35.36 26.92
CA VAL A 94 19.26 -35.35 27.89
C VAL A 94 19.15 -36.53 28.85
N ASP A 95 17.93 -36.79 29.34
CA ASP A 95 17.63 -37.84 30.32
C ASP A 95 17.22 -39.19 29.68
N ALA A 96 17.24 -39.29 28.35
CA ALA A 96 16.78 -40.46 27.62
C ALA A 96 17.78 -41.62 27.61
N ASN A 97 17.24 -42.85 27.73
CA ASN A 97 17.97 -44.10 27.56
C ASN A 97 18.43 -44.27 26.10
N LYS A 98 19.41 -45.16 25.88
CA LYS A 98 20.02 -45.40 24.55
C LYS A 98 18.99 -45.72 23.46
N ASP A 99 17.96 -46.50 23.78
CA ASP A 99 16.95 -46.94 22.83
C ASP A 99 15.96 -45.82 22.45
N ASP A 100 15.74 -44.84 23.34
CA ASP A 100 14.80 -43.73 23.11
C ASP A 100 15.47 -42.49 22.47
N ARG A 101 16.81 -42.39 22.57
CA ARG A 101 17.57 -41.23 22.07
C ARG A 101 17.42 -41.01 20.57
N GLU A 102 17.50 -42.07 19.77
CA GLU A 102 17.38 -41.95 18.32
C GLU A 102 15.99 -41.48 17.90
N LYS A 103 14.95 -42.00 18.57
CA LYS A 103 13.57 -41.60 18.34
C LYS A 103 13.34 -40.12 18.69
N LEU A 104 13.77 -39.69 19.87
CA LEU A 104 13.64 -38.29 20.31
C LEU A 104 14.44 -37.33 19.43
N ALA A 105 15.63 -37.72 18.98
CA ALA A 105 16.42 -36.92 18.05
C ALA A 105 15.69 -36.72 16.71
N ASN A 106 15.07 -37.78 16.17
CA ASN A 106 14.26 -37.69 14.95
C ASN A 106 12.99 -36.82 15.14
N GLU A 107 12.33 -36.90 16.29
CA GLU A 107 11.18 -36.03 16.62
C GLU A 107 11.59 -34.54 16.69
N ILE A 108 12.76 -34.23 17.27
CA ILE A 108 13.31 -32.87 17.29
C ILE A 108 13.58 -32.36 15.88
N ILE A 109 14.26 -33.14 15.03
CA ILE A 109 14.57 -32.76 13.64
C ILE A 109 13.27 -32.48 12.88
N THR A 110 12.28 -33.37 12.99
CA THR A 110 10.98 -33.23 12.32
C THR A 110 10.23 -31.97 12.78
N THR A 111 10.30 -31.66 14.07
CA THR A 111 9.69 -30.45 14.65
C THR A 111 10.38 -29.19 14.11
N ILE A 112 11.72 -29.19 14.06
CA ILE A 112 12.50 -28.07 13.51
C ILE A 112 12.21 -27.87 12.02
N ASP A 113 12.14 -28.93 11.22
CA ASP A 113 11.79 -28.85 9.80
C ASP A 113 10.39 -28.26 9.59
N SER A 114 9.45 -28.60 10.47
CA SER A 114 8.10 -28.03 10.46
C SER A 114 8.11 -26.53 10.78
N ILE A 115 8.86 -26.11 11.81
CA ILE A 115 9.05 -24.69 12.15
C ILE A 115 9.68 -23.91 10.99
N ILE A 116 10.68 -24.48 10.31
CA ILE A 116 11.32 -23.85 9.14
C ILE A 116 10.29 -23.64 8.03
N LYS A 117 9.43 -24.65 7.79
CA LYS A 117 8.37 -24.58 6.77
C LYS A 117 7.31 -23.53 7.10
N GLU A 118 6.83 -23.49 8.35
CA GLU A 118 5.87 -22.49 8.83
C GLU A 118 6.44 -21.07 8.76
N THR A 119 7.69 -20.90 9.21
CA THR A 119 8.39 -19.60 9.14
C THR A 119 8.52 -19.11 7.70
N ARG A 120 8.86 -20.00 6.76
CA ARG A 120 8.91 -19.64 5.33
C ARG A 120 7.54 -19.23 4.80
N LYS A 121 6.48 -19.95 5.18
CA LYS A 121 5.11 -19.60 4.81
C LYS A 121 4.72 -18.20 5.32
N VAL A 122 4.94 -17.91 6.60
CA VAL A 122 4.68 -16.58 7.18
C VAL A 122 5.51 -15.51 6.47
N ILE A 123 6.82 -15.75 6.25
CA ILE A 123 7.68 -14.84 5.50
C ILE A 123 7.16 -14.58 4.08
N ASN A 124 6.53 -15.55 3.42
CA ASN A 124 5.95 -15.36 2.09
C ASN A 124 4.61 -14.64 2.10
N ASP A 125 3.74 -14.93 3.08
CA ASP A 125 2.47 -14.22 3.24
C ASP A 125 2.68 -12.73 3.54
N LEU A 126 3.79 -12.42 4.21
CA LEU A 126 4.24 -11.07 4.51
C LEU A 126 4.75 -10.27 3.30
N SER A 127 4.86 -10.90 2.12
CA SER A 127 5.92 -10.50 1.23
C SER A 127 5.63 -10.52 -0.27
N PRO A 128 5.48 -9.31 -0.82
CA PRO A 128 6.08 -8.88 -2.09
C PRO A 128 7.63 -8.75 -2.04
N SER A 129 8.25 -8.77 -0.85
CA SER A 129 9.67 -8.44 -0.59
C SER A 129 10.66 -9.63 -0.60
N THR A 130 10.19 -10.88 -0.52
CA THR A 130 10.95 -12.11 -0.72
C THR A 130 11.27 -12.29 -2.18
N LEU A 131 10.35 -11.92 -3.06
CA LEU A 131 10.60 -11.77 -4.48
C LEU A 131 11.83 -10.88 -4.74
N LYS A 132 11.91 -9.75 -4.04
CA LYS A 132 13.05 -8.84 -4.10
C LYS A 132 14.37 -9.49 -3.64
N LYS A 133 14.34 -10.33 -2.61
CA LYS A 133 15.54 -11.00 -2.06
C LYS A 133 15.95 -12.26 -2.83
N PHE A 134 15.00 -13.10 -3.19
CA PHE A 134 15.21 -14.46 -3.70
C PHE A 134 14.91 -14.61 -5.19
N GLY A 135 14.24 -13.61 -5.79
CA GLY A 135 13.90 -13.57 -7.21
C GLY A 135 12.62 -14.33 -7.55
N LEU A 136 12.05 -14.00 -8.71
CA LEU A 136 10.84 -14.63 -9.27
C LEU A 136 10.88 -16.16 -9.29
N PHE A 137 12.00 -16.75 -9.69
CA PHE A 137 12.10 -18.20 -9.86
C PHE A 137 11.97 -18.97 -8.55
N MET A 138 12.53 -18.45 -7.44
CA MET A 138 12.40 -19.10 -6.13
C MET A 138 10.94 -19.06 -5.65
N GLN A 139 10.27 -17.90 -5.80
CA GLN A 139 8.88 -17.76 -5.35
C GLN A 139 7.90 -18.60 -6.15
N LEU A 140 8.15 -18.80 -7.45
CA LEU A 140 7.32 -19.68 -8.27
C LEU A 140 7.50 -21.16 -7.89
N ASN A 141 8.73 -21.61 -7.59
CA ASN A 141 8.95 -22.99 -7.13
C ASN A 141 8.28 -23.26 -5.78
N GLU A 142 8.28 -22.27 -4.90
CA GLU A 142 7.59 -22.38 -3.61
C GLU A 142 6.07 -22.41 -3.78
N LEU A 143 5.52 -21.57 -4.68
CA LEU A 143 4.11 -21.61 -5.07
C LEU A 143 3.72 -22.98 -5.67
N SER A 144 4.58 -23.56 -6.52
CA SER A 144 4.38 -24.91 -7.07
C SER A 144 4.30 -25.96 -5.96
N THR A 145 5.21 -25.90 -4.99
CA THR A 145 5.22 -26.84 -3.85
C THR A 145 3.97 -26.70 -2.99
N GLN A 146 3.49 -25.47 -2.79
CA GLN A 146 2.25 -25.22 -2.05
C GLN A 146 1.02 -25.76 -2.80
N LEU A 147 0.90 -25.50 -4.10
CA LEU A 147 -0.20 -25.97 -4.94
C LEU A 147 -0.26 -27.50 -5.03
N ASP A 148 0.89 -28.17 -5.12
CA ASP A 148 0.96 -29.63 -5.10
C ASP A 148 0.41 -30.17 -3.76
N SER A 149 0.80 -29.53 -2.64
CA SER A 149 0.35 -29.94 -1.31
C SER A 149 -1.12 -29.70 -1.01
N ILE A 150 -1.73 -28.66 -1.61
CA ILE A 150 -3.10 -28.22 -1.30
C ILE A 150 -4.11 -28.80 -2.29
N ALA A 151 -3.76 -28.83 -3.57
CA ALA A 151 -4.69 -29.11 -4.66
C ALA A 151 -4.28 -30.30 -5.53
N ASN A 152 -3.14 -30.96 -5.24
CA ASN A 152 -2.56 -32.01 -6.10
C ASN A 152 -2.30 -31.50 -7.54
N VAL A 153 -2.06 -30.19 -7.69
CA VAL A 153 -1.80 -29.53 -8.97
C VAL A 153 -0.30 -29.37 -9.15
N LYS A 154 0.25 -30.03 -10.17
CA LYS A 154 1.67 -30.00 -10.47
C LYS A 154 2.01 -28.83 -11.40
N LEU A 155 2.53 -27.74 -10.83
CA LEU A 155 3.00 -26.58 -11.60
C LEU A 155 4.46 -26.82 -12.06
N VAL A 156 4.68 -26.90 -13.38
CA VAL A 156 6.02 -27.05 -13.98
C VAL A 156 6.52 -25.70 -14.47
N ILE A 157 7.64 -25.23 -13.94
CA ILE A 157 8.24 -23.94 -14.28
C ILE A 157 9.50 -24.18 -15.12
N ASN A 158 9.43 -23.81 -16.39
CA ASN A 158 10.57 -23.86 -17.30
C ASN A 158 11.12 -22.45 -17.50
N SER A 159 12.35 -22.21 -17.04
CA SER A 159 13.06 -20.95 -17.22
C SER A 159 14.43 -21.20 -17.82
N ASN A 160 14.78 -20.41 -18.83
CA ASN A 160 16.13 -20.32 -19.41
C ASN A 160 16.97 -19.21 -18.76
N ILE A 161 16.48 -18.60 -17.68
CA ILE A 161 16.99 -17.34 -17.10
C ILE A 161 17.28 -17.54 -15.60
N LYS A 162 18.06 -18.57 -15.24
CA LYS A 162 18.26 -18.93 -13.82
C LYS A 162 18.89 -17.82 -12.97
N ASP A 163 19.77 -17.01 -13.55
CA ASP A 163 20.58 -16.02 -12.81
C ASP A 163 20.32 -14.56 -13.20
N TYR A 164 19.42 -14.29 -14.15
CA TYR A 164 19.14 -12.92 -14.58
C TYR A 164 17.87 -12.39 -13.92
N ARG A 165 18.05 -11.28 -13.20
CA ARG A 165 17.01 -10.60 -12.42
C ARG A 165 16.34 -9.54 -13.27
N LEU A 166 15.01 -9.54 -13.28
CA LEU A 166 14.24 -8.45 -13.87
C LEU A 166 14.20 -7.29 -12.86
N SER A 167 13.67 -6.13 -13.26
CA SER A 167 13.41 -5.08 -12.28
C SER A 167 12.39 -5.57 -11.25
N ASP A 168 12.54 -5.13 -9.99
CA ASP A 168 11.71 -5.58 -8.87
C ASP A 168 10.20 -5.40 -9.15
N GLU A 169 9.84 -4.32 -9.84
CA GLU A 169 8.48 -3.98 -10.20
C GLU A 169 7.88 -4.96 -11.22
N LEU A 170 8.72 -5.46 -12.14
CA LEU A 170 8.33 -6.37 -13.20
C LEU A 170 8.28 -7.81 -12.69
N GLU A 171 9.22 -8.22 -11.84
CA GLU A 171 9.12 -9.49 -11.11
C GLU A 171 7.82 -9.52 -10.29
N LEU A 172 7.52 -8.45 -9.55
CA LEU A 172 6.33 -8.38 -8.71
C LEU A 172 5.04 -8.44 -9.51
N SER A 173 4.99 -7.72 -10.63
CA SER A 173 3.84 -7.74 -11.53
C SER A 173 3.62 -9.14 -12.10
N LEU A 174 4.68 -9.80 -12.60
CA LEU A 174 4.59 -11.16 -13.12
C LEU A 174 4.17 -12.17 -12.06
N TYR A 175 4.74 -12.10 -10.86
CA TYR A 175 4.37 -12.98 -9.76
C TYR A 175 2.89 -12.83 -9.39
N ARG A 176 2.37 -11.61 -9.31
CA ARG A 176 0.94 -11.35 -9.03
C ARG A 176 0.04 -11.90 -10.13
N ILE A 177 0.37 -11.66 -11.39
CA ILE A 177 -0.41 -12.18 -12.54
C ILE A 177 -0.49 -13.70 -12.48
N ILE A 178 0.65 -14.37 -12.26
CA ILE A 178 0.69 -15.84 -12.18
C ILE A 178 -0.13 -16.34 -10.98
N LYS A 179 0.00 -15.68 -9.83
CA LYS A 179 -0.72 -16.04 -8.61
C LYS A 179 -2.24 -15.82 -8.72
N GLU A 180 -2.70 -14.77 -9.39
CA GLU A 180 -4.14 -14.52 -9.61
C GLU A 180 -4.76 -15.45 -10.66
N PHE A 181 -3.95 -15.97 -11.57
CA PHE A 181 -4.40 -16.91 -12.61
C PHE A 181 -4.55 -18.36 -12.09
N LEU A 182 -3.75 -18.72 -11.08
CA LEU A 182 -3.74 -20.05 -10.44
C LEU A 182 -4.80 -20.15 -9.33
#